data_AF-A0AAD7F8L9-F1
#
_entry.id   AF-A0AAD7F8L9-F1
#
_cell.length_a   1.000
_cell.length_b   1.000
_cell.length_c   1.000
_cell.angle_alpha   90.00
_cell.angle_beta   90.00
_cell.angle_gamma   90.00
#
_symmetry.space_group_name_H-M   'P 1'
#
loop_
_entity.id
_entity.type
_entity.pdbx_description
1 polymer ?
#
loop_
_entity_poly.entity_id
_entity_poly.type
_entity_poly.pdbx_seq_one_letter_code
_entity_poly.pdbx_strand_id
1 'polypeptide(L)'
;MGSPSSTSLAFRSRLAQSVSYLRRVRPRVPFFELAVHRAPTLALYRNLLRYSPDDNIRMRVEYLFRKNQHLTGTQKTRRQLLKGYKWLDAFKKAWDGDEKQRVILLRYSRLIAAKVKKEELNRMARAEAAWQARLRSRPILTGTIVKPTFYMRAFPRMKPQPLTISRIIAARIRVRQRRFERMEQMAEDLKYLREEAAFEEEGVQLVGEQHLERVFSGAAAHSWSKPLHDARQHLNALMSRSFARRYEPIPPELVDKARAARREKIANKTRERMRERRGEILPSTLRRARKGPPAHILVRMTPEQKHVDKVIRGVGEVGYVGMVKQRMGVKLRDGGRGLARENGTDLEGEQLRRLQAMEQAYWKDARRSLTAS
;
A
#
# COMPACT_ATOMS: atom_id res chain seq x y z
N MET A 1 -37.51 -37.01 -22.55
CA MET A 1 -37.30 -37.72 -21.28
C MET A 1 -38.67 -38.16 -20.76
N GLY A 2 -38.90 -39.45 -20.51
CA GLY A 2 -40.22 -39.98 -20.14
C GLY A 2 -40.61 -39.73 -18.68
N SER A 3 -41.89 -39.42 -18.45
CA SER A 3 -42.48 -39.22 -17.12
C SER A 3 -42.53 -40.53 -16.34
N PRO A 4 -42.21 -40.55 -15.03
CA PRO A 4 -42.28 -41.76 -14.21
C PRO A 4 -43.72 -42.28 -14.03
N SER A 5 -43.88 -43.60 -13.88
CA SER A 5 -45.18 -44.25 -13.66
C SER A 5 -45.81 -43.92 -12.31
N SER A 6 -47.15 -43.95 -12.24
CA SER A 6 -47.93 -43.63 -11.02
C SER A 6 -47.61 -44.55 -9.83
N THR A 7 -47.34 -45.84 -10.09
CA THR A 7 -46.93 -46.81 -9.08
C THR A 7 -45.58 -46.47 -8.45
N SER A 8 -44.63 -45.98 -9.26
CA SER A 8 -43.33 -45.51 -8.79
C SER A 8 -43.49 -44.29 -7.87
N LEU A 9 -44.39 -43.36 -8.18
CA LEU A 9 -44.67 -42.19 -7.34
C LEU A 9 -45.29 -42.57 -6.00
N ALA A 10 -46.25 -43.51 -5.99
CA ALA A 10 -46.88 -44.00 -4.76
C ALA A 10 -45.90 -44.75 -3.85
N PHE A 11 -44.98 -45.53 -4.43
CA PHE A 11 -43.93 -46.20 -3.65
C PHE A 11 -42.96 -45.19 -3.03
N ARG A 12 -42.54 -44.17 -3.79
CA ARG A 12 -41.69 -43.07 -3.30
C ARG A 12 -42.37 -42.27 -2.18
N SER A 13 -43.69 -42.05 -2.23
CA SER A 13 -44.40 -41.32 -1.18
C SER A 13 -44.49 -42.12 0.13
N ARG A 14 -44.76 -43.42 0.07
CA ARG A 14 -44.77 -44.32 1.25
C ARG A 14 -43.39 -44.39 1.91
N LEU A 15 -42.32 -44.52 1.11
CA LEU A 15 -40.94 -44.44 1.62
C LEU A 15 -40.61 -43.07 2.22
N ALA A 16 -41.07 -41.98 1.61
CA ALA A 16 -40.84 -40.64 2.15
C ALA A 16 -41.53 -40.44 3.50
N GLN A 17 -42.73 -40.99 3.69
CA GLN A 17 -43.47 -40.95 4.96
C GLN A 17 -42.79 -41.80 6.04
N SER A 18 -42.37 -43.03 5.71
CA SER A 18 -41.66 -43.88 6.67
C SER A 18 -40.28 -43.36 7.05
N VAL A 19 -39.61 -42.59 6.19
CA VAL A 19 -38.32 -41.95 6.55
C VAL A 19 -38.52 -40.57 7.20
N SER A 20 -39.73 -40.01 7.17
CA SER A 20 -39.99 -38.63 7.61
C SER A 20 -39.74 -38.38 9.10
N TYR A 21 -40.00 -39.34 9.98
CA TYR A 21 -39.75 -39.19 11.42
C TYR A 21 -38.25 -39.20 11.78
N LEU A 22 -37.42 -39.84 10.94
CA LEU A 22 -35.96 -39.80 11.06
C LEU A 22 -35.36 -38.52 10.48
N ARG A 23 -36.14 -37.72 9.73
CA ARG A 23 -35.67 -36.44 9.20
C ARG A 23 -35.52 -35.46 10.34
N ARG A 24 -34.29 -35.00 10.53
CA ARG A 24 -33.98 -33.86 11.41
C ARG A 24 -34.83 -32.66 10.99
N VAL A 25 -35.88 -32.37 11.77
CA VAL A 25 -36.73 -31.18 11.58
C VAL A 25 -35.86 -29.96 11.86
N ARG A 26 -35.44 -29.27 10.80
CA ARG A 26 -34.81 -27.97 10.91
C ARG A 26 -35.95 -26.95 11.07
N PRO A 27 -35.96 -26.13 12.12
CA PRO A 27 -36.94 -25.06 12.21
C PRO A 27 -36.83 -24.19 10.95
N ARG A 28 -37.99 -23.79 10.39
CA ARG A 28 -38.04 -22.88 9.22
C ARG A 28 -37.43 -21.52 9.53
N VAL A 29 -37.40 -21.16 10.81
CA VAL A 29 -36.88 -19.91 11.34
C VAL A 29 -35.45 -20.14 11.85
N PRO A 30 -34.49 -19.26 11.52
CA PRO A 30 -33.14 -19.37 12.04
C PRO A 30 -33.13 -19.30 13.58
N PHE A 31 -32.18 -20.01 14.19
CA PHE A 31 -32.09 -20.15 15.66
C PHE A 31 -32.19 -18.82 16.43
N PHE A 32 -31.61 -17.73 15.89
CA PHE A 32 -31.57 -16.44 16.56
C PHE A 32 -32.92 -15.71 16.60
N GLU A 33 -33.87 -16.08 15.73
CA GLU A 33 -35.22 -15.54 15.68
C GLU A 33 -36.21 -16.33 16.53
N LEU A 34 -35.85 -17.54 16.97
CA LEU A 34 -36.68 -18.33 17.87
C LEU A 34 -36.96 -17.54 19.15
N ALA A 35 -38.24 -17.43 19.53
CA ALA A 35 -38.66 -16.71 20.72
C ALA A 35 -37.93 -17.20 21.99
N VAL A 36 -37.72 -18.52 22.08
CA VAL A 36 -36.96 -19.19 23.15
C VAL A 36 -35.54 -18.66 23.30
N HIS A 37 -34.93 -18.14 22.24
CA HIS A 37 -33.60 -17.52 22.29
C HIS A 37 -33.66 -16.00 22.38
N ARG A 38 -34.49 -15.35 21.56
CA ARG A 38 -34.56 -13.89 21.45
C ARG A 38 -35.03 -13.24 22.75
N ALA A 39 -36.09 -13.76 23.37
CA ALA A 39 -36.64 -13.20 24.60
C ALA A 39 -35.64 -13.19 25.78
N PRO A 40 -34.99 -14.31 26.16
CA PRO A 40 -34.01 -14.28 27.26
C PRO A 40 -32.76 -13.47 26.92
N THR A 41 -32.35 -13.42 25.65
CA THR A 41 -31.20 -12.61 25.24
C THR A 41 -31.48 -11.11 25.40
N LEU A 42 -32.65 -10.65 24.99
CA LEU A 42 -33.07 -9.26 25.15
C LEU A 42 -33.31 -8.89 26.63
N ALA A 43 -33.92 -9.79 27.40
CA ALA A 43 -34.13 -9.59 28.84
C ALA A 43 -32.79 -9.49 29.58
N LEU A 44 -31.85 -10.40 29.30
CA LEU A 44 -30.50 -10.37 29.84
C LEU A 44 -29.77 -9.07 29.46
N TYR A 45 -29.83 -8.67 28.19
CA TYR A 45 -29.21 -7.42 27.73
C TYR A 45 -29.75 -6.19 28.49
N ARG A 46 -31.07 -6.03 28.55
CA ARG A 46 -31.71 -4.91 29.25
C ARG A 46 -31.37 -4.88 30.73
N ASN A 47 -31.41 -6.04 31.39
CA ASN A 47 -31.06 -6.15 32.81
C ASN A 47 -29.58 -5.82 33.05
N LEU A 48 -28.66 -6.31 32.20
CA LEU A 48 -27.24 -5.97 32.32
C LEU A 48 -26.98 -4.48 32.17
N LEU A 49 -27.69 -3.78 31.29
CA LEU A 49 -27.55 -2.32 31.14
C LEU A 49 -28.17 -1.56 32.31
N ARG A 50 -29.31 -2.03 32.84
CA ARG A 50 -30.01 -1.44 33.98
C ARG A 50 -29.18 -1.51 35.27
N TYR A 51 -28.62 -2.68 35.58
CA TYR A 51 -27.83 -2.91 36.79
C TYR A 51 -26.34 -2.58 36.62
N SER A 52 -25.92 -2.04 35.47
CA SER A 52 -24.51 -1.67 35.26
C SER A 52 -24.14 -0.48 36.16
N PRO A 53 -23.06 -0.58 36.97
CA PRO A 53 -22.72 0.46 37.94
C PRO A 53 -21.99 1.66 37.33
N ASP A 54 -21.45 1.54 36.12
CA ASP A 54 -20.66 2.59 35.45
C ASP A 54 -20.83 2.52 33.93
N ASP A 55 -20.70 3.67 33.27
CA ASP A 55 -20.89 3.79 31.82
C ASP A 55 -19.83 3.02 31.02
N ASN A 56 -18.60 2.86 31.54
CA ASN A 56 -17.59 2.03 30.87
C ASN A 56 -18.00 0.57 30.81
N ILE A 57 -18.62 0.06 31.88
CA ILE A 57 -19.12 -1.32 31.94
C ILE A 57 -20.34 -1.45 31.03
N ARG A 58 -21.25 -0.47 31.04
CA ARG A 58 -22.41 -0.42 30.13
C ARG A 58 -21.97 -0.47 28.66
N MET A 59 -21.07 0.42 28.25
CA MET A 59 -20.47 0.45 26.92
C MET A 59 -19.81 -0.89 26.56
N ARG A 60 -19.13 -1.53 27.52
CA ARG A 60 -18.49 -2.84 27.31
C ARG A 60 -19.52 -3.95 27.09
N VAL A 61 -20.62 -3.95 27.84
CA VAL A 61 -21.75 -4.88 27.64
C VAL A 61 -22.31 -4.69 26.23
N GLU A 62 -22.64 -3.46 25.83
CA GLU A 62 -23.14 -3.17 24.47
C GLU A 62 -22.19 -3.68 23.38
N TYR A 63 -20.90 -3.37 23.52
CA TYR A 63 -19.87 -3.82 22.59
C TYR A 63 -19.83 -5.35 22.50
N LEU A 64 -19.93 -6.07 23.61
CA LEU A 64 -19.90 -7.53 23.62
C LEU A 64 -21.14 -8.15 22.96
N PHE A 65 -22.32 -7.58 23.16
CA PHE A 65 -23.54 -8.01 22.48
C PHE A 65 -23.44 -7.75 20.96
N ARG A 66 -23.02 -6.55 20.53
CA ARG A 66 -22.80 -6.24 19.11
C ARG A 66 -21.74 -7.16 18.50
N LYS A 67 -20.63 -7.40 19.20
CA LYS A 67 -19.58 -8.31 18.74
C LYS A 67 -20.11 -9.72 18.55
N ASN A 68 -20.98 -10.20 19.43
CA ASN A 68 -21.48 -11.58 19.39
C ASN A 68 -22.79 -11.76 18.60
N GLN A 69 -23.33 -10.71 17.97
CA GLN A 69 -24.61 -10.77 17.24
C GLN A 69 -24.61 -11.75 16.05
N HIS A 70 -23.43 -12.05 15.50
CA HIS A 70 -23.26 -12.96 14.36
C HIS A 70 -23.15 -14.44 14.77
N LEU A 71 -23.29 -14.77 16.07
CA LEU A 71 -23.20 -16.15 16.55
C LEU A 71 -24.49 -16.92 16.21
N THR A 72 -24.42 -17.76 15.19
CA THR A 72 -25.54 -18.61 14.74
C THR A 72 -25.59 -19.99 15.42
N GLY A 73 -24.52 -20.39 16.12
CA GLY A 73 -24.42 -21.71 16.75
C GLY A 73 -24.99 -21.76 18.17
N THR A 74 -25.97 -22.64 18.40
CA THR A 74 -26.69 -22.82 19.68
C THR A 74 -25.75 -22.93 20.89
N GLN A 75 -24.73 -23.79 20.81
CA GLN A 75 -23.79 -24.05 21.91
C GLN A 75 -22.90 -22.84 22.22
N LYS A 76 -22.40 -22.15 21.18
CA LYS A 76 -21.56 -20.96 21.35
C LYS A 76 -22.37 -19.83 21.98
N THR A 77 -23.60 -19.64 21.50
CA THR A 77 -24.50 -18.61 22.01
C THR A 77 -24.91 -18.90 23.45
N ARG A 78 -25.27 -20.15 23.80
CA ARG A 78 -25.57 -20.57 25.18
C ARG A 78 -24.40 -20.27 26.12
N ARG A 79 -23.17 -20.60 25.73
CA ARG A 79 -21.96 -20.30 26.54
C ARG A 79 -21.79 -18.81 26.79
N GLN A 80 -22.08 -17.94 25.81
CA GLN A 80 -21.99 -16.48 26.00
C GLN A 80 -23.11 -15.96 26.89
N LEU A 81 -24.34 -16.45 26.73
CA LEU A 81 -25.47 -16.08 27.59
C LEU A 81 -25.22 -16.46 29.05
N LEU A 82 -24.70 -17.67 29.31
CA LEU A 82 -24.34 -18.10 30.68
C LEU A 82 -23.28 -17.19 31.31
N LYS A 83 -22.30 -16.71 30.52
CA LYS A 83 -21.35 -15.70 31.01
C LYS A 83 -22.05 -14.39 31.35
N GLY A 84 -22.98 -13.95 30.50
CA GLY A 84 -23.80 -12.77 30.75
C GLY A 84 -24.63 -12.87 32.04
N TYR A 85 -25.26 -14.01 32.31
CA TYR A 85 -25.99 -14.23 33.57
C TYR A 85 -25.08 -14.17 34.79
N LYS A 86 -23.88 -14.76 34.73
CA LYS A 86 -22.89 -14.63 35.80
C LYS A 86 -22.49 -13.17 36.07
N TRP A 87 -22.39 -12.36 35.01
CA TRP A 87 -22.14 -10.92 35.17
C TRP A 87 -23.34 -10.20 35.77
N LEU A 88 -24.56 -10.56 35.37
CA LEU A 88 -25.79 -9.99 35.92
C LEU A 88 -25.89 -10.25 37.43
N ASP A 89 -25.57 -11.45 37.89
CA ASP A 89 -25.57 -11.80 39.31
C ASP A 89 -24.57 -10.94 40.10
N ALA A 90 -23.37 -10.71 39.55
CA ALA A 90 -22.37 -9.84 40.16
C ALA A 90 -22.84 -8.37 40.18
N PHE A 91 -23.49 -7.90 39.12
CA PHE A 91 -24.04 -6.54 39.03
C PHE A 91 -25.16 -6.31 40.05
N LYS A 92 -26.08 -7.29 40.18
CA LYS A 92 -27.14 -7.24 41.20
C LYS A 92 -26.57 -7.20 42.61
N LYS A 93 -25.63 -8.09 42.95
CA LYS A 93 -24.97 -8.07 44.27
C LYS A 93 -24.31 -6.72 44.58
N ALA A 94 -23.61 -6.14 43.61
CA ALA A 94 -23.03 -4.80 43.78
C ALA A 94 -24.10 -3.70 43.94
N TRP A 95 -25.24 -3.83 43.25
CA TRP A 95 -26.39 -2.93 43.38
C TRP A 95 -27.08 -3.05 44.75
N ASP A 96 -27.18 -4.27 45.27
CA ASP A 96 -27.76 -4.59 46.58
C ASP A 96 -26.84 -4.20 47.75
N GLY A 97 -25.65 -3.64 47.48
CA GLY A 97 -24.73 -3.10 48.50
C GLY A 97 -23.52 -3.97 48.85
N ASP A 98 -23.22 -5.04 48.10
CA ASP A 98 -22.01 -5.84 48.32
C ASP A 98 -20.73 -5.04 47.94
N GLU A 99 -20.05 -4.53 48.97
CA GLU A 99 -18.81 -3.73 48.88
C GLU A 99 -17.75 -4.45 48.04
N LYS A 100 -17.59 -5.77 48.21
CA LYS A 100 -16.56 -6.55 47.51
C LYS A 100 -16.83 -6.58 46.01
N GLN A 101 -18.08 -6.82 45.60
CA GLN A 101 -18.45 -6.81 44.18
C GLN A 101 -18.32 -5.40 43.59
N ARG A 102 -18.71 -4.36 44.34
CA ARG A 102 -18.55 -2.98 43.92
C ARG A 102 -17.09 -2.62 43.65
N VAL A 103 -16.17 -2.95 44.57
CA VAL A 103 -14.73 -2.71 44.39
C VAL A 103 -14.17 -3.45 43.16
N ILE A 104 -14.58 -4.71 42.96
CA ILE A 104 -14.18 -5.50 41.78
C ILE A 104 -14.66 -4.82 40.49
N LEU A 105 -15.93 -4.41 40.42
CA LEU A 105 -16.49 -3.75 39.25
C LEU A 105 -15.83 -2.39 38.98
N LEU A 106 -15.56 -1.59 40.00
CA LEU A 106 -14.81 -0.32 39.87
C LEU A 106 -13.41 -0.56 39.30
N ARG A 107 -12.70 -1.59 39.77
CA ARG A 107 -11.40 -1.98 39.19
C ARG A 107 -11.53 -2.35 37.72
N TYR A 108 -12.55 -3.13 37.34
CA TYR A 108 -12.80 -3.48 35.95
C TYR A 108 -13.17 -2.26 35.08
N SER A 109 -13.98 -1.34 35.60
CA SER A 109 -14.28 -0.07 34.92
C SER A 109 -13.00 0.70 34.58
N ARG A 110 -12.08 0.87 35.55
CA ARG A 110 -10.79 1.53 35.33
C ARG A 110 -9.95 0.83 34.25
N LEU A 111 -9.95 -0.51 34.24
CA LEU A 111 -9.27 -1.29 33.19
C LEU A 111 -9.91 -1.11 31.81
N ILE A 112 -11.24 -1.03 31.73
CA ILE A 112 -11.95 -0.75 30.48
C ILE A 112 -11.61 0.66 30.00
N ALA A 113 -11.67 1.67 30.86
CA ALA A 113 -11.32 3.04 30.53
C ALA A 113 -9.88 3.16 30.00
N ALA A 114 -8.92 2.54 30.69
CA ALA A 114 -7.53 2.49 30.23
C ALA A 114 -7.39 1.82 28.85
N LYS A 115 -8.16 0.75 28.59
CA LYS A 115 -8.19 0.08 27.30
C LYS A 115 -8.81 0.93 26.19
N VAL A 116 -9.88 1.66 26.47
CA VAL A 116 -10.51 2.59 25.54
C VAL A 116 -9.54 3.69 25.15
N LYS A 117 -8.90 4.34 26.15
CA LYS A 117 -7.87 5.36 25.91
C LYS A 117 -6.70 4.83 25.08
N LYS A 118 -6.24 3.59 25.36
CA LYS A 118 -5.21 2.93 24.55
C LYS A 118 -5.66 2.74 23.10
N GLU A 119 -6.90 2.31 22.86
CA GLU A 119 -7.40 2.11 21.50
C GLU A 119 -7.62 3.42 20.75
N GLU A 120 -8.02 4.48 21.45
CA GLU A 120 -8.09 5.83 20.90
C GLU A 120 -6.70 6.32 20.45
N LEU A 121 -5.68 6.15 21.30
CA LEU A 121 -4.28 6.42 20.95
C LEU A 121 -3.82 5.59 19.74
N ASN A 122 -4.16 4.30 19.71
CA ASN A 122 -3.87 3.45 18.55
C ASN A 122 -4.59 3.95 17.29
N ARG A 123 -5.84 4.39 17.39
CA ARG A 123 -6.61 4.93 16.27
C ARG A 123 -5.98 6.21 15.75
N MET A 124 -5.59 7.13 16.63
CA MET A 124 -4.85 8.34 16.27
C MET A 124 -3.52 7.99 15.58
N ALA A 125 -2.75 7.07 16.16
CA ALA A 125 -1.47 6.62 15.57
C ALA A 125 -1.65 5.97 14.19
N ARG A 126 -2.69 5.13 14.00
CA ARG A 126 -3.01 4.53 12.69
C ARG A 126 -3.47 5.59 11.69
N ALA A 127 -4.28 6.55 12.11
CA ALA A 127 -4.75 7.65 11.26
C ALA A 127 -3.57 8.52 10.80
N GLU A 128 -2.68 8.88 11.72
CA GLU A 128 -1.45 9.62 11.41
C GLU A 128 -0.54 8.81 10.48
N ALA A 129 -0.32 7.52 10.75
CA ALA A 129 0.46 6.66 9.88
C ALA A 129 -0.14 6.55 8.47
N ALA A 130 -1.48 6.45 8.35
CA ALA A 130 -2.18 6.44 7.07
C ALA A 130 -2.06 7.78 6.33
N TRP A 131 -2.15 8.90 7.04
CA TRP A 131 -1.95 10.24 6.48
C TRP A 131 -0.51 10.43 5.99
N GLN A 132 0.48 10.04 6.79
CA GLN A 132 1.89 10.03 6.40
C GLN A 132 2.15 9.13 5.19
N ALA A 133 1.55 7.94 5.16
CA ALA A 133 1.63 7.04 4.02
C ALA A 133 1.04 7.69 2.76
N ARG A 134 -0.13 8.34 2.87
CA ARG A 134 -0.77 9.10 1.78
C ARG A 134 0.12 10.24 1.28
N LEU A 135 0.78 10.98 2.16
CA LEU A 135 1.72 12.04 1.77
C LEU A 135 2.95 11.49 1.06
N ARG A 136 3.52 10.38 1.55
CA ARG A 136 4.66 9.70 0.92
C ARG A 136 4.30 9.12 -0.46
N SER A 137 3.09 8.60 -0.60
CA SER A 137 2.60 8.01 -1.85
C SER A 137 1.96 9.02 -2.80
N ARG A 138 1.85 10.30 -2.42
CA ARG A 138 1.23 11.33 -3.25
C ARG A 138 2.06 11.52 -4.52
N PRO A 139 1.47 11.37 -5.72
CA PRO A 139 2.18 11.62 -6.96
C PRO A 139 2.60 13.09 -7.05
N ILE A 140 3.90 13.35 -7.23
CA ILE A 140 4.44 14.70 -7.42
C ILE A 140 4.97 14.81 -8.84
N LEU A 141 4.57 15.86 -9.57
CA LEU A 141 5.07 16.15 -10.91
C LEU A 141 6.57 16.48 -10.83
N THR A 142 7.39 15.80 -11.62
CA THR A 142 8.85 16.01 -11.59
C THR A 142 9.32 17.13 -12.52
N GLY A 143 8.43 17.63 -13.38
CA GLY A 143 8.73 18.59 -14.45
C GLY A 143 9.34 17.95 -15.71
N THR A 144 9.20 16.62 -15.86
CA THR A 144 9.65 15.86 -17.04
C THR A 144 8.45 15.20 -17.69
N ILE A 145 8.51 14.98 -18.99
CA ILE A 145 7.42 14.36 -19.76
C ILE A 145 7.86 12.97 -20.19
N VAL A 146 6.99 11.98 -20.01
CA VAL A 146 7.17 10.67 -20.60
C VAL A 146 6.72 10.76 -22.06
N LYS A 147 7.64 10.46 -22.99
CA LYS A 147 7.35 10.47 -24.42
C LYS A 147 6.27 9.42 -24.75
N PRO A 148 5.45 9.67 -25.79
CA PRO A 148 4.50 8.69 -26.28
C PRO A 148 5.22 7.40 -26.70
N THR A 149 4.57 6.27 -26.44
CA THR A 149 5.02 4.93 -26.87
C THR A 149 3.82 4.15 -27.38
N PHE A 150 4.03 2.93 -27.86
CA PHE A 150 2.93 2.03 -28.25
C PHE A 150 1.90 1.81 -27.13
N TYR A 151 2.34 1.88 -25.88
CA TYR A 151 1.53 1.52 -24.72
C TYR A 151 0.85 2.73 -24.07
N MET A 152 1.34 3.95 -24.27
CA MET A 152 0.83 5.13 -23.57
C MET A 152 1.05 6.40 -24.37
N ARG A 153 0.10 7.34 -24.23
CA ARG A 153 0.24 8.70 -24.74
C ARG A 153 1.31 9.44 -23.94
N ALA A 154 1.70 10.63 -24.39
CA ALA A 154 2.50 11.52 -23.58
C ALA A 154 1.77 11.81 -22.24
N PHE A 155 2.47 11.69 -21.11
CA PHE A 155 1.94 12.06 -19.80
C PHE A 155 3.04 12.63 -18.90
N PRO A 156 2.73 13.48 -17.90
CA PRO A 156 3.75 14.04 -17.05
C PRO A 156 4.35 12.97 -16.14
N ARG A 157 5.68 12.98 -15.99
CA ARG A 157 6.38 12.09 -15.08
C ARG A 157 6.07 12.49 -13.64
N MET A 158 5.57 11.51 -12.87
CA MET A 158 5.26 11.66 -11.46
C MET A 158 6.14 10.76 -10.61
N LYS A 159 6.47 11.20 -9.39
CA LYS A 159 7.17 10.38 -8.40
C LYS A 159 6.43 10.41 -7.04
N PRO A 160 6.01 9.24 -6.51
CA PRO A 160 5.88 7.96 -7.21
C PRO A 160 4.87 8.02 -8.37
N GLN A 161 4.95 7.10 -9.32
CA GLN A 161 3.93 6.98 -10.37
C GLN A 161 2.65 6.37 -9.75
N PRO A 162 1.45 6.91 -10.06
CA PRO A 162 0.20 6.30 -9.59
C PRO A 162 0.08 4.85 -10.06
N LEU A 163 -0.30 3.95 -9.14
CA LEU A 163 -0.48 2.53 -9.43
C LEU A 163 -1.44 2.28 -10.59
N THR A 164 -2.49 3.09 -10.73
CA THR A 164 -3.46 3.00 -11.82
C THR A 164 -2.78 3.17 -13.19
N ILE A 165 -1.88 4.15 -13.33
CA ILE A 165 -1.17 4.39 -14.59
C ILE A 165 -0.22 3.22 -14.89
N SER A 166 0.54 2.78 -13.89
CA SER A 166 1.44 1.62 -14.04
C SER A 166 0.68 0.35 -14.43
N ARG A 167 -0.50 0.11 -13.84
CA ARG A 167 -1.38 -1.02 -14.17
C ARG A 167 -1.94 -0.92 -15.60
N ILE A 168 -2.33 0.27 -16.04
CA ILE A 168 -2.79 0.50 -17.42
C ILE A 168 -1.67 0.18 -18.41
N ILE A 169 -0.45 0.64 -18.15
CA ILE A 169 0.71 0.36 -19.03
C ILE A 169 0.98 -1.14 -19.09
N ALA A 170 1.07 -1.81 -17.93
CA ALA A 170 1.32 -3.25 -17.85
C ALA A 170 0.20 -4.07 -18.53
N ALA A 171 -1.07 -3.68 -18.38
CA ALA A 171 -2.18 -4.32 -19.07
C ALA A 171 -2.06 -4.19 -20.58
N ARG A 172 -1.68 -3.00 -21.08
CA ARG A 172 -1.50 -2.75 -22.52
C ARG A 172 -0.31 -3.50 -23.11
N ILE A 173 0.78 -3.66 -22.36
CA ILE A 173 1.90 -4.51 -22.77
C ILE A 173 1.42 -5.95 -22.97
N ARG A 174 0.75 -6.53 -21.96
CA ARG A 174 0.20 -7.90 -22.04
C ARG A 174 -0.81 -8.07 -23.18
N VAL A 175 -1.70 -7.10 -23.37
CA VAL A 175 -2.68 -7.13 -24.47
C VAL A 175 -1.99 -7.06 -25.83
N ARG A 176 -0.94 -6.24 -25.99
CA ARG A 176 -0.18 -6.19 -27.25
C ARG A 176 0.51 -7.52 -27.53
N GLN A 177 1.13 -8.12 -26.53
CA GLN A 177 1.78 -9.43 -26.67
C GLN A 177 0.78 -10.50 -27.13
N ARG A 178 -0.37 -10.61 -26.46
CA ARG A 178 -1.44 -11.55 -26.87
C ARG A 178 -1.96 -11.33 -28.28
N ARG A 179 -1.95 -10.09 -28.77
CA ARG A 179 -2.35 -9.79 -30.16
C ARG A 179 -1.32 -10.28 -31.16
N PHE A 180 -0.02 -10.15 -30.85
CA PHE A 180 1.03 -10.71 -31.70
C PHE A 180 0.93 -12.24 -31.74
N GLU A 181 0.84 -12.89 -30.58
CA GLU A 181 0.64 -14.34 -30.48
C GLU A 181 -0.60 -14.78 -31.28
N ARG A 182 -1.72 -14.05 -31.17
CA ARG A 182 -2.93 -14.35 -31.95
C ARG A 182 -2.76 -14.11 -33.45
N MET A 183 -2.01 -13.10 -33.86
CA MET A 183 -1.72 -12.83 -35.26
C MET A 183 -0.82 -13.91 -35.87
N GLU A 184 0.18 -14.38 -35.12
CA GLU A 184 1.05 -15.50 -35.51
C GLU A 184 0.23 -16.77 -35.67
N GLN A 185 -0.59 -17.12 -34.68
CA GLN A 185 -1.50 -18.27 -34.76
C GLN A 185 -2.42 -18.19 -36.00
N MET A 186 -3.05 -17.03 -36.25
CA MET A 186 -3.91 -16.88 -37.43
C MET A 186 -3.14 -17.00 -38.75
N ALA A 187 -1.86 -16.63 -38.77
CA ALA A 187 -1.02 -16.78 -39.95
C ALA A 187 -0.68 -18.26 -40.20
N GLU A 188 -0.44 -19.02 -39.13
CA GLU A 188 -0.26 -20.48 -39.18
C GLU A 188 -1.55 -21.18 -39.61
N ASP A 189 -2.70 -20.84 -39.00
CA ASP A 189 -4.01 -21.40 -39.37
C ASP A 189 -4.33 -21.15 -40.85
N LEU A 190 -4.04 -19.94 -41.37
CA LEU A 190 -4.19 -19.63 -42.79
C LEU A 190 -3.21 -20.39 -43.68
N LYS A 191 -2.02 -20.73 -43.18
CA LYS A 191 -1.05 -21.55 -43.89
C LYS A 191 -1.55 -23.00 -43.97
N TYR A 192 -2.00 -23.57 -42.85
CA TYR A 192 -2.58 -24.91 -42.82
C TYR A 192 -3.80 -25.04 -43.72
N LEU A 193 -4.71 -24.06 -43.72
CA LEU A 193 -5.86 -24.08 -44.65
C LEU A 193 -5.44 -24.10 -46.13
N ARG A 194 -4.32 -23.46 -46.48
CA ARG A 194 -3.80 -23.51 -47.87
C ARG A 194 -3.17 -24.87 -48.18
N GLU A 195 -2.45 -25.45 -47.24
CA GLU A 195 -1.84 -26.76 -47.39
C GLU A 195 -2.92 -27.85 -47.52
N GLU A 196 -3.97 -27.81 -46.70
CA GLU A 196 -5.13 -28.71 -46.80
C GLU A 196 -5.90 -28.53 -48.11
N ALA A 197 -6.13 -27.27 -48.54
CA ALA A 197 -6.78 -27.01 -49.82
C ALA A 197 -5.96 -27.55 -51.01
N ALA A 198 -4.63 -27.39 -51.00
CA ALA A 198 -3.74 -27.94 -52.02
C ALA A 198 -3.75 -29.47 -52.00
N PHE A 199 -3.74 -30.09 -50.82
CA PHE A 199 -3.84 -31.54 -50.66
C PHE A 199 -5.15 -32.10 -51.22
N GLU A 200 -6.29 -31.45 -50.95
CA GLU A 200 -7.58 -31.82 -51.56
C GLU A 200 -7.55 -31.69 -53.10
N GLU A 201 -6.95 -30.61 -53.62
CA GLU A 201 -6.83 -30.40 -55.07
C GLU A 201 -6.00 -31.49 -55.74
N GLU A 202 -4.85 -31.86 -55.16
CA GLU A 202 -4.01 -32.97 -55.62
C GLU A 202 -4.73 -34.31 -55.51
N GLY A 203 -5.44 -34.57 -54.40
CA GLY A 203 -6.21 -35.80 -54.19
C GLY A 203 -7.34 -35.97 -55.20
N VAL A 204 -8.04 -34.88 -55.54
CA VAL A 204 -9.09 -34.88 -56.57
C VAL A 204 -8.49 -35.13 -57.96
N GLN A 205 -7.30 -34.62 -58.26
CA GLN A 205 -6.62 -34.90 -59.54
C GLN A 205 -6.27 -36.39 -59.68
N LEU A 206 -5.92 -37.06 -58.58
CA LEU A 206 -5.50 -38.47 -58.59
C LEU A 206 -6.69 -39.46 -58.63
N VAL A 207 -7.72 -39.22 -57.82
CA VAL A 207 -8.82 -40.19 -57.61
C VAL A 207 -10.10 -39.80 -58.36
N GLY A 208 -10.22 -38.53 -58.78
CA GLY A 208 -11.41 -37.98 -59.42
C GLY A 208 -12.42 -37.40 -58.42
N GLU A 209 -13.20 -36.41 -58.88
CA GLU A 209 -14.17 -35.66 -58.05
C GLU A 209 -15.25 -36.52 -57.38
N GLN A 210 -15.53 -37.71 -57.91
CA GLN A 210 -16.57 -38.60 -57.37
C GLN A 210 -16.19 -39.26 -56.05
N HIS A 211 -14.88 -39.35 -55.74
CA HIS A 211 -14.37 -40.12 -54.62
C HIS A 211 -13.88 -39.25 -53.45
N LEU A 212 -13.76 -37.93 -53.64
CA LEU A 212 -13.27 -37.02 -52.61
C LEU A 212 -14.13 -35.74 -52.55
N GLU A 213 -14.79 -35.53 -51.41
CA GLU A 213 -15.56 -34.31 -51.15
C GLU A 213 -14.61 -33.15 -50.81
N ARG A 214 -14.77 -32.01 -51.50
CA ARG A 214 -13.97 -30.80 -51.28
C ARG A 214 -14.53 -30.02 -50.09
N VAL A 215 -13.83 -30.01 -48.97
CA VAL A 215 -14.24 -29.30 -47.74
C VAL A 215 -13.46 -27.99 -47.59
N PHE A 216 -12.16 -28.01 -47.91
CA PHE A 216 -11.23 -26.89 -47.72
C PHE A 216 -10.91 -26.14 -49.02
N SER A 217 -11.13 -26.77 -50.18
CA SER A 217 -10.88 -26.21 -51.52
C SER A 217 -12.16 -25.65 -52.19
N GLY A 218 -12.01 -25.08 -53.39
CA GLY A 218 -13.14 -24.58 -54.20
C GLY A 218 -13.92 -23.41 -53.57
N ALA A 219 -15.26 -23.43 -53.70
CA ALA A 219 -16.13 -22.37 -53.18
C ALA A 219 -16.14 -22.28 -51.63
N ALA A 220 -15.89 -23.40 -50.95
CA ALA A 220 -15.88 -23.49 -49.49
C ALA A 220 -14.62 -22.84 -48.87
N ALA A 221 -13.50 -22.80 -49.59
CA ALA A 221 -12.23 -22.21 -49.14
C ALA A 221 -12.38 -20.76 -48.65
N HIS A 222 -13.21 -19.97 -49.34
CA HIS A 222 -13.48 -18.60 -48.93
C HIS A 222 -14.22 -18.53 -47.59
N SER A 223 -15.12 -19.47 -47.31
CA SER A 223 -15.90 -19.50 -46.09
C SER A 223 -15.05 -19.78 -44.85
N TRP A 224 -14.01 -20.62 -44.99
CA TRP A 224 -13.04 -20.93 -43.93
C TRP A 224 -12.03 -19.81 -43.71
N SER A 225 -11.54 -19.20 -44.80
CA SER A 225 -10.50 -18.15 -44.72
C SER A 225 -11.05 -16.78 -44.33
N LYS A 226 -12.29 -16.44 -44.69
CA LYS A 226 -12.89 -15.12 -44.43
C LYS A 226 -12.91 -14.73 -42.94
N PRO A 227 -13.37 -15.55 -41.99
CA PRO A 227 -13.34 -15.20 -40.56
C PRO A 227 -11.94 -14.90 -40.04
N LEU A 228 -10.92 -15.65 -40.51
CA LEU A 228 -9.53 -15.42 -40.15
C LEU A 228 -9.00 -14.12 -40.74
N HIS A 229 -9.35 -13.81 -42.00
CA HIS A 229 -9.02 -12.54 -42.62
C HIS A 229 -9.68 -11.35 -41.92
N ASP A 230 -10.96 -11.43 -41.60
CA ASP A 230 -11.71 -10.38 -40.88
C ASP A 230 -11.11 -10.15 -39.48
N ALA A 231 -10.80 -11.23 -38.76
CA ALA A 231 -10.16 -11.15 -37.45
C ALA A 231 -8.75 -10.54 -37.54
N ARG A 232 -7.97 -10.90 -38.57
CA ARG A 232 -6.65 -10.32 -38.83
C ARG A 232 -6.75 -8.82 -39.17
N GLN A 233 -7.71 -8.41 -39.99
CA GLN A 233 -7.98 -7.00 -40.28
C GLN A 233 -8.34 -6.22 -39.01
N HIS A 234 -9.19 -6.81 -38.15
CA HIS A 234 -9.54 -6.22 -36.86
C HIS A 234 -8.30 -6.03 -35.96
N LEU A 235 -7.45 -7.05 -35.85
CA LEU A 235 -6.19 -6.96 -35.09
C LEU A 235 -5.25 -5.90 -35.66
N ASN A 236 -5.13 -5.82 -36.98
CA ASN A 236 -4.34 -4.79 -37.66
C ASN A 236 -4.86 -3.38 -37.34
N ALA A 237 -6.17 -3.15 -37.36
CA ALA A 237 -6.76 -1.87 -36.98
C ALA A 237 -6.44 -1.50 -35.52
N LEU A 238 -6.48 -2.47 -34.60
CA LEU A 238 -6.07 -2.27 -33.20
C LEU A 238 -4.57 -1.97 -33.06
N MET A 239 -3.74 -2.55 -33.91
CA MET A 239 -2.30 -2.28 -33.97
C MET A 239 -2.03 -0.88 -34.49
N SER A 240 -2.69 -0.44 -35.55
CA SER A 240 -2.60 0.93 -36.10
C SER A 240 -2.91 1.99 -35.04
N ARG A 241 -3.90 1.77 -34.16
CA ARG A 241 -4.17 2.67 -33.01
C ARG A 241 -3.00 2.76 -32.03
N SER A 242 -2.24 1.68 -31.87
CA SER A 242 -1.06 1.64 -31.01
C SER A 242 0.13 2.37 -31.65
N PHE A 243 0.28 2.26 -32.98
CA PHE A 243 1.24 3.04 -33.75
C PHE A 243 0.90 4.54 -33.72
N ALA A 244 -0.36 4.91 -33.99
CA ALA A 244 -0.84 6.30 -33.92
C ALA A 244 -0.51 6.95 -32.56
N ARG A 245 -0.69 6.19 -31.46
CA ARG A 245 -0.31 6.64 -30.12
C ARG A 245 1.17 6.97 -29.96
N ARG A 246 2.07 6.20 -30.60
CA ARG A 246 3.53 6.42 -30.52
C ARG A 246 3.93 7.72 -31.21
N TYR A 247 3.28 8.04 -32.32
CA TYR A 247 3.57 9.22 -33.14
C TYR A 247 2.72 10.44 -32.77
N GLU A 248 1.85 10.32 -31.77
CA GLU A 248 1.03 11.44 -31.27
C GLU A 248 1.94 12.56 -30.76
N PRO A 249 1.80 13.81 -31.26
CA PRO A 249 2.61 14.93 -30.79
C PRO A 249 2.33 15.21 -29.32
N ILE A 250 3.32 15.74 -28.60
CA ILE A 250 3.16 16.08 -27.18
C ILE A 250 2.25 17.31 -27.07
N PRO A 251 1.14 17.26 -26.32
CA PRO A 251 0.25 18.40 -26.18
C PRO A 251 0.97 19.60 -25.54
N PRO A 252 0.78 20.84 -26.04
CA PRO A 252 1.46 22.03 -25.51
C PRO A 252 1.10 22.29 -24.05
N GLU A 253 -0.15 22.06 -23.65
CA GLU A 253 -0.60 22.16 -22.25
C GLU A 253 0.24 21.29 -21.29
N LEU A 254 0.69 20.14 -21.78
CA LEU A 254 1.48 19.19 -21.00
C LEU A 254 2.92 19.71 -20.83
N VAL A 255 3.46 20.37 -21.86
CA VAL A 255 4.73 21.10 -21.81
C VAL A 255 4.66 22.22 -20.78
N ASP A 256 3.58 22.99 -20.74
CA ASP A 256 3.41 24.09 -19.79
C ASP A 256 3.27 23.59 -18.36
N LYS A 257 2.50 22.51 -18.12
CA LYS A 257 2.43 21.84 -16.82
C LYS A 257 3.80 21.33 -16.36
N ALA A 258 4.60 20.76 -17.27
CA ALA A 258 5.95 20.32 -16.95
C ALA A 258 6.89 21.49 -16.62
N ARG A 259 6.80 22.60 -17.37
CA ARG A 259 7.56 23.84 -17.09
C ARG A 259 7.18 24.44 -15.74
N ALA A 260 5.87 24.54 -15.44
CA ALA A 260 5.36 25.02 -14.17
C ALA A 260 5.87 24.18 -12.99
N ALA A 261 5.77 22.84 -13.09
CA ALA A 261 6.30 21.94 -12.08
C ALA A 261 7.83 22.08 -11.89
N ARG A 262 8.58 22.34 -12.98
CA ARG A 262 10.02 22.61 -12.90
C ARG A 262 10.31 23.93 -12.17
N ARG A 263 9.57 25.00 -12.47
CA ARG A 263 9.68 26.29 -11.75
C ARG A 263 9.39 26.12 -10.27
N GLU A 264 8.31 25.42 -9.93
CA GLU A 264 7.93 25.15 -8.54
C GLU A 264 9.00 24.31 -7.82
N LYS A 265 9.54 23.28 -8.47
CA LYS A 265 10.64 22.48 -7.93
C LYS A 265 11.88 23.32 -7.63
N ILE A 266 12.25 24.23 -8.53
CA ILE A 266 13.36 25.17 -8.32
C ILE A 266 13.05 26.09 -7.14
N ALA A 267 11.86 26.71 -7.11
CA ALA A 267 11.44 27.58 -6.01
C ALA A 267 11.44 26.85 -4.65
N ASN A 268 10.96 25.60 -4.60
CA ASN A 268 10.99 24.76 -3.41
C ASN A 268 12.42 24.45 -2.96
N LYS A 269 13.32 24.13 -3.90
CA LYS A 269 14.74 23.88 -3.59
C LYS A 269 15.47 25.14 -3.13
N THR A 270 15.13 26.30 -3.69
CA THR A 270 15.65 27.59 -3.22
C THR A 270 15.16 27.88 -1.80
N ARG A 271 13.87 27.67 -1.50
CA ARG A 271 13.31 27.80 -0.14
C ARG A 271 13.97 26.84 0.86
N GLU A 272 14.15 25.57 0.49
CA GLU A 272 14.85 24.57 1.31
C GLU A 272 16.28 25.02 1.63
N ARG A 273 17.03 25.50 0.62
CA ARG A 273 18.38 26.06 0.84
C ARG A 273 18.38 27.29 1.73
N MET A 274 17.38 28.17 1.62
CA MET A 274 17.27 29.34 2.49
C MET A 274 17.01 28.95 3.95
N ARG A 275 16.23 27.89 4.20
CA ARG A 275 16.02 27.34 5.55
C ARG A 275 17.29 26.70 6.11
N GLU A 276 18.01 25.92 5.31
CA GLU A 276 19.34 25.41 5.70
C GLU A 276 20.29 26.54 6.08
N ARG A 277 20.28 27.63 5.30
CA ARG A 277 21.10 28.83 5.56
C ARG A 277 20.72 29.56 6.84
N ARG A 278 19.45 29.49 7.28
CA ARG A 278 19.01 30.03 8.57
C ARG A 278 19.41 29.14 9.76
N GLY A 279 20.04 27.99 9.51
CA GLY A 279 20.47 27.05 10.55
C GLY A 279 19.51 25.89 10.79
N GLU A 280 18.42 25.76 10.02
CA GLU A 280 17.52 24.63 10.17
C GLU A 280 18.18 23.32 9.72
N ILE A 281 18.12 22.28 10.57
CA ILE A 281 18.67 20.96 10.28
C ILE A 281 17.67 20.18 9.41
N LEU A 282 17.91 20.16 8.10
CA LEU A 282 17.09 19.44 7.12
C LEU A 282 17.64 18.04 6.79
N PRO A 283 16.85 17.15 6.14
CA PRO A 283 17.32 15.82 5.74
C PRO A 283 18.52 15.83 4.77
N SER A 284 18.66 16.88 3.97
CA SER A 284 19.82 17.18 3.12
C SER A 284 21.06 17.52 3.95
N THR A 285 20.90 18.37 4.98
CA THR A 285 21.93 18.69 5.99
C THR A 285 22.42 17.42 6.68
N LEU A 286 21.49 16.62 7.21
CA LEU A 286 21.81 15.34 7.84
C LEU A 286 22.50 14.37 6.88
N ARG A 287 22.03 14.29 5.62
CA ARG A 287 22.70 13.45 4.59
C ARG A 287 24.12 13.92 4.30
N ARG A 288 24.37 15.23 4.23
CA ARG A 288 25.71 15.79 4.03
C ARG A 288 26.62 15.50 5.24
N ALA A 289 26.10 15.72 6.45
CA ALA A 289 26.84 15.45 7.69
C ALA A 289 27.18 13.96 7.85
N ARG A 290 26.30 13.07 7.37
CA ARG A 290 26.51 11.61 7.39
C ARG A 290 27.37 11.07 6.26
N LYS A 291 27.63 11.83 5.19
CA LYS A 291 28.57 11.39 4.16
C LYS A 291 29.95 11.30 4.82
N GLY A 292 30.51 10.10 4.83
CA GLY A 292 31.87 9.79 5.26
C GLY A 292 32.89 10.04 4.14
N PRO A 293 34.20 10.13 4.44
CA PRO A 293 35.20 9.95 3.40
C PRO A 293 35.10 8.50 2.90
N PRO A 294 35.52 8.20 1.66
CA PRO A 294 35.61 6.83 1.16
C PRO A 294 36.36 5.93 2.15
N ALA A 295 35.94 4.66 2.27
CA ALA A 295 36.45 3.75 3.31
C ALA A 295 37.98 3.61 3.31
N HIS A 296 38.61 3.55 2.14
CA HIS A 296 40.07 3.45 2.01
C HIS A 296 40.81 4.70 2.52
N ILE A 297 40.20 5.89 2.39
CA ILE A 297 40.73 7.13 2.98
C ILE A 297 40.48 7.13 4.48
N LEU A 298 39.27 6.73 4.92
CA LEU A 298 38.90 6.66 6.34
C LEU A 298 39.87 5.79 7.15
N VAL A 299 40.34 4.66 6.59
CA VAL A 299 41.31 3.77 7.25
C VAL A 299 42.67 4.46 7.45
N ARG A 300 43.10 5.27 6.47
CA ARG A 300 44.38 6.02 6.53
C ARG A 300 44.30 7.28 7.38
N MET A 301 43.10 7.76 7.70
CA MET A 301 42.92 8.98 8.47
C MET A 301 43.18 8.76 9.96
N THR A 302 43.95 9.67 10.55
CA THR A 302 44.12 9.74 12.00
C THR A 302 42.78 10.12 12.68
N PRO A 303 42.60 9.83 13.98
CA PRO A 303 41.42 10.28 14.73
C PRO A 303 41.20 11.79 14.64
N GLU A 304 42.29 12.56 14.61
CA GLU A 304 42.29 14.02 14.44
C GLU A 304 41.73 14.42 13.08
N GLN A 305 42.21 13.81 12.00
CA GLN A 305 41.69 14.05 10.66
C GLN A 305 40.22 13.64 10.54
N LYS A 306 39.79 12.53 11.17
CA LYS A 306 38.39 12.09 11.18
C LYS A 306 37.47 13.09 11.88
N HIS A 307 37.91 13.66 13.00
CA HIS A 307 37.16 14.68 13.72
C HIS A 307 37.05 15.97 12.91
N VAL A 308 38.18 16.47 12.38
CA VAL A 308 38.24 17.66 11.53
C VAL A 308 37.33 17.50 10.31
N ASP A 309 37.39 16.36 9.61
CA ASP A 309 36.52 16.05 8.47
C ASP A 309 35.02 16.03 8.85
N LYS A 310 34.67 15.46 10.01
CA LYS A 310 33.29 15.49 10.54
C LYS A 310 32.82 16.92 10.81
N VAL A 311 33.67 17.76 11.39
CA VAL A 311 33.39 19.17 11.72
C VAL A 311 33.21 19.98 10.43
N ILE A 312 34.12 19.85 9.45
CA ILE A 312 34.03 20.54 8.15
C ILE A 312 32.70 20.25 7.44
N ARG A 313 32.15 19.04 7.59
CA ARG A 313 30.89 18.65 6.94
C ARG A 313 29.64 19.23 7.61
N GLY A 314 29.78 19.82 8.80
CA GLY A 314 28.72 20.57 9.46
C GLY A 314 28.25 21.77 8.63
N VAL A 315 26.98 22.18 8.80
CA VAL A 315 26.42 23.33 8.06
C VAL A 315 26.83 24.67 8.68
N GLY A 316 27.17 24.70 9.97
CA GLY A 316 27.64 25.91 10.65
C GLY A 316 28.85 26.52 9.95
N GLU A 317 28.83 27.84 9.77
CA GLU A 317 29.95 28.65 9.26
C GLU A 317 30.54 29.56 10.34
N VAL A 318 30.07 29.43 11.59
CA VAL A 318 30.44 30.23 12.76
C VAL A 318 31.16 29.39 13.83
N GLY A 319 31.79 30.06 14.81
CA GLY A 319 32.52 29.44 15.93
C GLY A 319 33.61 28.44 15.53
N TYR A 320 33.72 27.34 16.29
CA TYR A 320 34.71 26.28 16.05
C TYR A 320 34.62 25.67 14.63
N VAL A 321 33.40 25.48 14.12
CA VAL A 321 33.18 24.89 12.78
C VAL A 321 33.71 25.81 11.68
N GLY A 322 33.44 27.12 11.79
CA GLY A 322 33.96 28.12 10.86
C GLY A 322 35.48 28.22 10.90
N MET A 323 36.08 28.20 12.10
CA MET A 323 37.53 28.21 12.29
C MET A 323 38.20 26.99 11.61
N VAL A 324 37.68 25.78 11.86
CA VAL A 324 38.23 24.55 11.26
C VAL A 324 38.09 24.56 9.74
N LYS A 325 36.96 25.05 9.20
CA LYS A 325 36.75 25.20 7.76
C LYS A 325 37.74 26.18 7.13
N GLN A 326 37.96 27.33 7.75
CA GLN A 326 38.93 28.32 7.29
C GLN A 326 40.36 27.77 7.31
N ARG A 327 40.75 27.08 8.40
CA ARG A 327 42.06 26.40 8.52
C ARG A 327 42.28 25.38 7.40
N MET A 328 41.22 24.70 6.98
CA MET A 328 41.25 23.67 5.93
C MET A 328 41.02 24.24 4.52
N GLY A 329 41.05 25.56 4.36
CA GLY A 329 40.93 26.24 3.07
C GLY A 329 39.52 26.20 2.46
N VAL A 330 38.49 25.86 3.24
CA VAL A 330 37.10 25.85 2.75
C VAL A 330 36.59 27.27 2.68
N LYS A 331 36.27 27.73 1.46
CA LYS A 331 35.72 29.08 1.23
C LYS A 331 34.38 29.26 1.96
N LEU A 332 34.37 30.15 2.96
CA LEU A 332 33.16 30.56 3.69
C LEU A 332 32.33 31.56 2.86
N ARG A 333 30.99 31.58 3.04
CA ARG A 333 30.07 32.31 2.16
C ARG A 333 30.29 33.82 2.12
N ASP A 334 30.55 34.42 3.28
CA ASP A 334 30.78 35.87 3.39
C ASP A 334 32.29 36.23 3.42
N GLY A 335 33.15 35.31 2.97
CA GLY A 335 34.61 35.47 3.07
C GLY A 335 35.13 35.40 4.51
N GLY A 336 34.41 34.74 5.42
CA GLY A 336 34.73 34.69 6.85
C GLY A 336 34.01 35.74 7.71
N ARG A 337 33.26 36.68 7.10
CA ARG A 337 32.55 37.74 7.85
C ARG A 337 31.46 37.26 8.80
N GLY A 338 30.88 36.07 8.60
CA GLY A 338 29.97 35.47 9.59
C GLY A 338 30.69 35.09 10.89
N LEU A 339 31.95 34.69 10.78
CA LEU A 339 32.86 34.46 11.90
C LEU A 339 33.30 35.78 12.55
N ALA A 340 33.36 36.88 11.79
CA ALA A 340 33.65 38.23 12.32
C ALA A 340 32.42 38.94 12.93
N ARG A 341 31.19 38.69 12.44
CA ARG A 341 29.96 39.36 12.88
C ARG A 341 29.44 38.90 14.24
N GLU A 342 29.61 37.63 14.62
CA GLU A 342 29.34 37.18 15.99
C GLU A 342 30.43 37.67 16.97
N ASN A 343 31.60 38.05 16.47
CA ASN A 343 32.82 38.22 17.27
C ASN A 343 33.37 39.66 17.30
N GLY A 344 32.70 40.63 16.68
CA GLY A 344 32.96 42.07 16.85
C GLY A 344 34.20 42.64 16.14
N THR A 345 35.19 41.83 15.81
CA THR A 345 36.40 42.20 15.07
C THR A 345 36.99 40.94 14.43
N ASP A 346 37.96 41.08 13.53
CA ASP A 346 38.73 39.96 12.98
C ASP A 346 39.11 38.96 14.09
N LEU A 347 39.14 37.66 13.81
CA LEU A 347 39.47 36.61 14.81
C LEU A 347 40.94 36.63 15.22
N GLU A 348 41.46 37.79 15.58
CA GLU A 348 42.76 37.99 16.16
C GLU A 348 42.55 38.28 17.65
N GLY A 349 43.12 37.41 18.51
CA GLY A 349 43.10 37.60 19.97
C GLY A 349 42.46 36.47 20.78
N GLU A 350 41.77 36.84 21.87
CA GLU A 350 41.37 35.95 22.97
C GLU A 350 40.36 34.85 22.58
N GLN A 351 39.45 35.12 21.64
CA GLN A 351 38.46 34.13 21.23
C GLN A 351 39.06 33.03 20.35
N LEU A 352 40.00 33.36 19.46
CA LEU A 352 40.74 32.35 18.72
C LEU A 352 41.55 31.48 19.70
N ARG A 353 42.18 32.09 20.70
CA ARG A 353 42.84 31.36 21.80
C ARG A 353 41.86 30.49 22.58
N ARG A 354 40.63 30.96 22.84
CA ARG A 354 39.57 30.18 23.50
C ARG A 354 39.13 28.99 22.66
N LEU A 355 38.91 29.16 21.35
CA LEU A 355 38.56 28.08 20.43
C LEU A 355 39.69 27.05 20.32
N GLN A 356 40.94 27.51 20.24
CA GLN A 356 42.13 26.66 20.24
C GLN A 356 42.30 25.93 21.59
N ALA A 357 42.03 26.59 22.71
CA ALA A 357 42.08 25.97 24.04
C ALA A 357 40.99 24.90 24.21
N MET A 358 39.78 25.14 23.71
CA MET A 358 38.72 24.12 23.68
C MET A 358 39.10 22.92 22.81
N GLU A 359 39.71 23.17 21.64
CA GLU A 359 40.23 22.11 20.77
C GLU A 359 41.31 21.29 21.48
N GLN A 360 42.27 21.95 22.13
CA GLN A 360 43.31 21.28 22.91
C GLN A 360 42.74 20.48 24.09
N ALA A 361 41.74 21.03 24.80
CA ALA A 361 41.08 20.33 25.89
C ALA A 361 40.36 19.07 25.39
N TYR A 362 39.61 19.18 24.29
CA TYR A 362 38.97 18.04 23.64
C TYR A 362 39.97 16.94 23.28
N TRP A 363 41.13 17.29 22.71
CA TRP A 363 42.16 16.31 22.36
C TRP A 363 42.86 15.70 23.57
N LYS A 364 43.06 16.47 24.65
CA LYS A 364 43.58 15.94 25.92
C LYS A 364 42.63 14.89 26.50
N ASP A 365 41.34 15.16 26.51
CA ASP A 365 40.33 14.22 27.01
C ASP A 365 40.16 13.00 26.10
N ALA A 366 40.16 13.19 24.77
CA ALA A 366 40.13 12.10 23.81
C ALA A 366 41.34 11.17 23.95
N ARG A 367 42.55 11.70 24.14
CA ARG A 367 43.76 10.90 24.38
C ARG A 367 43.69 10.15 25.70
N ARG A 368 43.22 10.78 26.78
CA ARG A 368 42.97 10.13 28.07
C ARG A 368 42.00 8.95 27.96
N SER A 369 40.93 9.10 27.18
CA SER A 369 39.96 8.02 26.96
C SER A 369 40.56 6.83 26.21
N LEU A 370 41.45 7.08 25.24
CA LEU A 370 42.13 6.03 24.48
C LEU A 370 43.18 5.29 25.31
N THR A 371 43.79 5.93 26.32
CA THR A 371 44.75 5.28 27.23
C THR A 371 44.09 4.52 28.37
N ALA A 372 42.82 4.79 28.65
CA ALA A 372 42.03 4.15 29.71
C ALA A 372 41.22 2.93 29.23
N SER A 373 41.21 2.67 27.92
CA SER A 373 40.60 1.49 27.28
C SER A 373 41.71 0.54 26.87
#